data_AF-A0A7S0B8S4-F1
#
_entry.id   AF-A0A7S0B8S4-F1
#
_cell.length_a   1.000
_cell.length_b   1.000
_cell.length_c   1.000
_cell.angle_alpha   90.00
_cell.angle_beta   90.00
_cell.angle_gamma   90.00
#
_symmetry.space_group_name_H-M   'P 1'
#
loop_
_entity.id
_entity.type
_entity.pdbx_description
1 polymer ?
#
loop_
_entity_poly.entity_id
_entity_poly.type
_entity_poly.pdbx_seq_one_letter_code
_entity_poly.pdbx_strand_id
1 'polypeptide(L)'
;PAEVARLLALVAKSPGASKSKGGKELFAKATQAFAQRARDFSPKEANDVALSVSSNEGCGPLLEAMASRLERCLSELQPSQTLLLAEALLPLGIEHSAVGPVLDRC
;
A
#
# COMPACT_ATOMS: atom_id res chain seq x y z
N PRO A 1 -3.64 14.34 0.85
CA PRO A 1 -3.55 12.99 0.20
C PRO A 1 -3.59 11.87 1.24
N ALA A 2 -2.78 11.98 2.30
CA ALA A 2 -2.70 11.00 3.39
C ALA A 2 -4.04 10.74 4.10
N GLU A 3 -4.81 11.77 4.42
CA GLU A 3 -6.08 11.62 5.12
C GLU A 3 -7.13 10.87 4.29
N VAL A 4 -7.16 11.10 2.98
CA VAL A 4 -8.07 10.39 2.07
C VAL A 4 -7.60 8.95 1.83
N ALA A 5 -6.30 8.69 1.79
CA ALA A 5 -5.76 7.34 1.72
C ALA A 5 -6.04 6.55 3.03
N ARG A 6 -5.99 7.22 4.19
CA ARG A 6 -6.41 6.66 5.48
C ARG A 6 -7.91 6.36 5.54
N LEU A 7 -8.75 7.22 4.98
CA LEU A 7 -10.17 6.93 4.82
C LEU A 7 -10.38 5.71 3.92
N LEU A 8 -9.64 5.61 2.81
CA LEU A 8 -9.71 4.45 1.93
C LEU A 8 -9.29 3.16 2.63
N ALA A 9 -8.23 3.23 3.41
CA ALA A 9 -7.74 2.17 4.27
C ALA A 9 -8.79 1.71 5.30
N LEU A 10 -9.47 2.65 5.95
CA LEU A 10 -10.56 2.34 6.88
C LEU A 10 -11.73 1.65 6.16
N VAL A 11 -12.09 2.13 4.97
CA VAL A 11 -13.11 1.50 4.14
C VAL A 11 -12.66 0.09 3.70
N ALA A 12 -11.39 -0.11 3.35
CA ALA A 12 -10.84 -1.42 2.99
C ALA A 12 -10.93 -2.44 4.12
N LYS A 13 -10.79 -1.99 5.37
CA LYS A 13 -10.92 -2.83 6.57
C LYS A 13 -12.38 -3.12 6.96
N SER A 14 -13.35 -2.42 6.38
CA SER A 14 -14.75 -2.64 6.72
C SER A 14 -15.31 -3.93 6.08
N PRO A 15 -16.10 -4.73 6.81
CA PRO A 15 -16.64 -5.99 6.30
C PRO A 15 -17.49 -5.77 5.04
N GLY A 16 -17.12 -6.44 3.94
CA GLY A 16 -17.90 -6.45 2.71
C GLY A 16 -17.70 -5.24 1.78
N ALA A 17 -16.91 -4.23 2.16
CA ALA A 17 -16.64 -3.08 1.29
C ALA A 17 -16.05 -3.51 -0.06
N SER A 18 -15.00 -4.33 -0.06
CA SER A 18 -14.36 -4.84 -1.28
C SER A 18 -15.24 -5.80 -2.09
N LYS A 19 -16.30 -6.36 -1.49
CA LYS A 19 -17.23 -7.31 -2.15
C LYS A 19 -18.40 -6.59 -2.81
N SER A 20 -18.79 -5.43 -2.31
CA SER A 20 -19.85 -4.61 -2.90
C SER A 20 -19.42 -3.97 -4.23
N LYS A 21 -20.36 -3.80 -5.16
CA LYS A 21 -20.11 -3.09 -6.43
C LYS A 21 -19.56 -1.67 -6.18
N GLY A 22 -20.19 -0.95 -5.25
CA GLY A 22 -19.79 0.42 -4.90
C GLY A 22 -18.38 0.52 -4.31
N GLY A 23 -18.00 -0.42 -3.43
CA GLY A 23 -16.65 -0.44 -2.88
C GLY A 23 -15.60 -0.81 -3.91
N LYS A 24 -15.87 -1.75 -4.83
CA LYS A 24 -14.96 -2.03 -5.96
C LYS A 24 -14.74 -0.79 -6.84
N GLU A 25 -15.79 -0.07 -7.19
CA GLU A 25 -15.68 1.18 -7.96
C GLU A 25 -14.92 2.28 -7.19
N LEU A 26 -15.15 2.39 -5.87
CA LEU A 26 -14.43 3.32 -5.00
C LEU A 26 -12.94 2.99 -4.96
N PHE A 27 -12.56 1.74 -4.70
CA PHE A 27 -11.16 1.31 -4.66
C PHE A 27 -10.48 1.50 -6.01
N ALA A 28 -11.16 1.21 -7.11
CA ALA A 28 -10.62 1.43 -8.45
C ALA A 28 -10.31 2.92 -8.71
N LYS A 29 -11.28 3.81 -8.46
CA LYS A 29 -11.10 5.26 -8.65
C LYS A 29 -10.04 5.84 -7.72
N ALA A 30 -10.04 5.41 -6.46
CA ALA A 30 -9.06 5.87 -5.50
C ALA A 30 -7.66 5.36 -5.82
N THR A 31 -7.51 4.10 -6.19
CA THR A 31 -6.24 3.53 -6.65
C THR A 31 -5.69 4.34 -7.83
N GLN A 32 -6.53 4.67 -8.81
CA GLN A 32 -6.12 5.50 -9.94
C GLN A 32 -5.65 6.90 -9.50
N ALA A 33 -6.37 7.54 -8.59
CA ALA A 33 -6.03 8.88 -8.09
C ALA A 33 -4.77 8.91 -7.21
N PHE A 34 -4.55 7.87 -6.40
CA PHE A 34 -3.43 7.82 -5.45
C PHE A 34 -2.16 7.22 -6.04
N ALA A 35 -2.25 6.26 -6.95
CA ALA A 35 -1.07 5.68 -7.60
C ALA A 35 -0.24 6.74 -8.34
N GLN A 36 -0.91 7.65 -9.07
CA GLN A 36 -0.24 8.78 -9.75
C GLN A 36 0.41 9.78 -8.79
N ARG A 37 -0.03 9.77 -7.53
CA ARG A 37 0.39 10.70 -6.47
C ARG A 37 1.23 10.02 -5.41
N ALA A 38 1.71 8.80 -5.65
CA ALA A 38 2.52 8.04 -4.70
C ALA A 38 3.74 8.81 -4.19
N ARG A 39 4.34 9.65 -5.04
CA ARG A 39 5.47 10.52 -4.68
C ARG A 39 5.12 11.62 -3.68
N ASP A 40 3.85 12.02 -3.59
CA ASP A 40 3.37 13.08 -2.69
C ASP A 40 3.27 12.59 -1.25
N PHE A 41 3.37 11.27 -1.01
CA PHE A 41 3.35 10.68 0.32
C PHE A 41 4.76 10.70 0.92
N SER A 42 4.85 11.07 2.19
CA SER A 42 6.06 10.80 2.97
C SER A 42 6.27 9.28 3.10
N PRO A 43 7.50 8.79 3.35
CA PRO A 43 7.74 7.36 3.51
C PRO A 43 6.89 6.72 4.60
N LYS A 44 6.67 7.44 5.72
CA LYS A 44 5.78 6.96 6.79
C LYS A 44 4.34 6.81 6.32
N GLU A 45 3.80 7.80 5.61
CA GLU A 45 2.43 7.74 5.09
C GLU A 45 2.27 6.68 4.00
N ALA A 46 3.26 6.52 3.12
CA ALA A 46 3.26 5.47 2.11
C ALA A 46 3.25 4.07 2.75
N ASN A 47 4.03 3.89 3.83
CA ASN A 47 4.02 2.65 4.61
C ASN A 47 2.66 2.38 5.25
N ASP A 48 2.08 3.37 5.94
CA ASP A 48 0.75 3.25 6.57
C ASP A 48 -0.34 2.87 5.54
N VAL A 49 -0.26 3.44 4.33
CA VAL A 49 -1.19 3.14 3.23
C VAL A 49 -0.97 1.72 2.72
N ALA A 50 0.27 1.31 2.43
CA ALA A 50 0.61 -0.04 1.97
C ALA A 50 0.07 -1.11 2.94
N LEU A 51 0.36 -0.95 4.24
CA LEU A 51 -0.14 -1.83 5.30
C LEU A 51 -1.65 -1.92 5.37
N SER A 52 -2.34 -0.84 5.02
CA SER A 52 -3.80 -0.80 5.15
C SER A 52 -4.55 -1.32 3.94
N VAL A 53 -3.90 -1.34 2.78
CA VAL A 53 -4.51 -1.80 1.52
C VAL A 53 -4.04 -3.20 1.11
N SER A 54 -3.00 -3.75 1.76
CA SER A 54 -2.45 -5.08 1.47
C SER A 54 -3.48 -6.21 1.59
N SER A 55 -4.46 -6.08 2.47
CA SER A 55 -5.51 -7.08 2.67
C SER A 55 -6.64 -7.03 1.62
N ASN A 56 -6.59 -6.08 0.67
CA ASN A 56 -7.64 -5.87 -0.31
C ASN A 56 -7.12 -6.00 -1.74
N GLU A 57 -7.51 -7.08 -2.42
CA GLU A 57 -7.15 -7.38 -3.81
C GLU A 57 -7.47 -6.23 -4.79
N GLY A 58 -8.52 -5.45 -4.51
CA GLY A 58 -8.91 -4.31 -5.35
C GLY A 58 -7.94 -3.12 -5.31
N CYS A 59 -6.97 -3.14 -4.39
CA CYS A 59 -5.98 -2.08 -4.21
C CYS A 59 -4.57 -2.47 -4.69
N GLY A 60 -4.41 -3.58 -5.43
CA GLY A 60 -3.12 -4.06 -5.93
C GLY A 60 -2.25 -2.96 -6.56
N PRO A 61 -2.75 -2.19 -7.56
CA PRO A 61 -1.94 -1.14 -8.18
C PRO A 61 -1.56 0.01 -7.22
N LEU A 62 -2.36 0.26 -6.18
CA LEU A 62 -2.02 1.23 -5.14
C LEU A 62 -0.91 0.70 -4.24
N LEU A 63 -0.99 -0.58 -3.88
CA LEU A 63 0.05 -1.28 -3.12
C LEU A 63 1.39 -1.27 -3.88
N GLU A 64 1.38 -1.59 -5.17
CA GLU A 64 2.57 -1.54 -6.05
C GLU A 64 3.18 -0.14 -6.11
N ALA A 65 2.35 0.90 -6.23
CA ALA A 65 2.80 2.29 -6.27
C ALA A 65 3.43 2.73 -4.93
N MET A 66 2.85 2.32 -3.79
CA MET A 66 3.45 2.57 -2.48
C MET A 66 4.76 1.78 -2.31
N ALA A 67 4.80 0.52 -2.72
CA ALA A 67 5.99 -0.34 -2.65
C ALA A 67 7.16 0.27 -3.44
N SER A 68 6.91 0.68 -4.69
CA SER A 68 7.90 1.34 -5.55
C SER A 68 8.39 2.67 -4.98
N ARG A 69 7.51 3.40 -4.27
CA ARG A 69 7.87 4.64 -3.57
C ARG A 69 8.77 4.36 -2.35
N LEU A 70 8.46 3.30 -1.60
CA LEU A 70 9.16 2.92 -0.38
C LEU A 70 10.52 2.29 -0.66
N GLU A 71 10.66 1.55 -1.76
CA GLU A 71 11.93 0.96 -2.23
C GLU A 71 13.07 2.00 -2.24
N ARG A 72 12.76 3.24 -2.65
CA ARG A 72 13.75 4.34 -2.72
C ARG A 72 14.06 4.99 -1.37
N CYS A 73 13.28 4.71 -0.33
CA CYS A 73 13.36 5.34 0.98
C CYS A 73 13.38 4.32 2.12
N LEU A 74 13.79 3.07 1.86
CA LEU A 74 13.85 2.02 2.89
C LEU A 74 14.77 2.37 4.05
N SER A 75 15.81 3.18 3.82
CA SER A 75 16.70 3.68 4.88
C SER A 75 16.02 4.65 5.85
N GLU A 76 14.87 5.20 5.50
CA GLU A 76 14.10 6.13 6.34
C GLU A 76 13.08 5.38 7.22
N LEU A 77 12.89 4.09 6.99
CA LEU A 77 11.98 3.25 7.78
C LEU A 77 12.69 2.65 8.98
N GLN A 78 11.96 2.52 10.09
CA GLN A 78 12.44 1.74 11.23
C GLN A 78 12.43 0.23 10.91
N PRO A 79 13.26 -0.60 11.58
CA PRO A 79 13.29 -2.04 11.34
C PRO A 79 11.91 -2.70 11.50
N SER A 80 11.15 -2.30 12.53
CA SER A 80 9.78 -2.78 12.75
C SER A 80 8.82 -2.43 11.61
N GLN A 81 8.97 -1.25 11.00
CA GLN A 81 8.17 -0.84 9.86
C GLN A 81 8.54 -1.61 8.59
N THR A 82 9.82 -1.92 8.43
CA THR A 82 10.33 -2.71 7.29
C THR A 82 9.78 -4.14 7.34
N LEU A 83 9.73 -4.74 8.52
CA LEU A 83 9.16 -6.07 8.71
C LEU A 83 7.65 -6.10 8.43
N LEU A 84 6.90 -5.11 8.91
CA LEU A 84 5.48 -4.99 8.59
C LEU A 84 5.24 -4.72 7.10
N LEU A 85 6.12 -3.94 6.46
CA LEU A 85 6.07 -3.71 5.02
C LEU A 85 6.30 -5.02 4.25
N ALA A 86 7.27 -5.85 4.66
CA ALA A 86 7.51 -7.15 4.05
C ALA A 86 6.26 -8.02 4.06
N GLU A 87 5.55 -8.06 5.19
CA GLU A 87 4.26 -8.77 5.32
C GLU A 87 3.20 -8.18 4.38
N ALA A 88 3.09 -6.86 4.31
CA ALA A 88 2.10 -6.20 3.46
C ALA A 88 2.37 -6.34 1.97
N LEU A 89 3.60 -6.64 1.55
CA LEU A 89 3.95 -6.86 0.15
C LEU A 89 3.82 -8.33 -0.29
N LEU A 90 3.52 -9.25 0.62
CA LEU A 90 3.26 -10.66 0.28
C LEU A 90 2.25 -10.86 -0.87
N PRO A 91 1.14 -10.09 -0.96
CA PRO A 91 0.18 -10.22 -2.05
C PRO A 91 0.74 -9.87 -3.44
N LEU A 92 1.85 -9.10 -3.52
CA LEU A 92 2.50 -8.77 -4.79
C LEU A 92 3.39 -9.91 -5.31
N GLY A 93 3.69 -10.90 -4.47
CA GLY A 93 4.57 -12.02 -4.80
C GLY A 93 6.05 -11.66 -4.77
N ILE A 94 6.89 -12.70 -4.72
CA ILE A 94 8.36 -12.56 -4.60
C ILE A 94 9.03 -11.97 -5.84
N GLU A 95 8.34 -11.96 -6.99
CA GLU A 95 8.87 -11.45 -8.25
C GLU A 95 8.78 -9.91 -8.35
N HIS A 96 8.01 -9.28 -7.46
CA HIS A 96 7.86 -7.82 -7.47
C HIS A 96 9.17 -7.14 -7.03
N SER A 97 9.66 -6.18 -7.82
CA SER A 97 10.99 -5.57 -7.65
C SER A 97 11.24 -4.97 -6.27
N ALA A 98 10.20 -4.44 -5.63
CA ALA A 98 10.28 -3.84 -4.30
C ALA A 98 10.38 -4.87 -3.15
N VAL A 99 10.08 -6.16 -3.38
CA VAL A 99 10.03 -7.17 -2.31
C VAL A 99 11.43 -7.61 -1.89
N GLY A 100 12.33 -7.88 -2.84
CA GLY A 100 13.71 -8.27 -2.54
C GLY A 100 14.45 -7.28 -1.64
N PRO A 101 14.51 -5.98 -2.00
CA PRO A 101 15.18 -4.96 -1.19
C PRO A 101 14.60 -4.78 0.21
N VAL A 102 13.30 -5.04 0.39
CA VAL A 102 12.63 -4.99 1.70
C VAL A 102 13.03 -6.19 2.56
N LEU A 103 13.06 -7.39 1.97
CA LEU A 103 13.46 -8.62 2.66
C LEU A 103 14.94 -8.61 3.06
N ASP A 104 15.83 -8.05 2.24
CA ASP A 104 17.26 -7.93 2.55
C ASP A 104 17.56 -7.03 3.77
N ARG A 105 16.57 -6.23 4.19
CA ARG A 105 16.67 -5.31 5.34
C ARG A 105 15.90 -5.78 6.58
N CYS A 106 15.19 -6.90 6.49
CA CYS A 106 14.50 -7.55 7.60
C CYS A 106 15.46 -8.49 8.34
#